data_AF-A0A9R0BGQ0-F1
#
_entry.id   AF-A0A9R0BGQ0-F1
#
_cell.length_a   1.000
_cell.length_b   1.000
_cell.length_c   1.000
_cell.angle_alpha   90.00
_cell.angle_beta   90.00
_cell.angle_gamma   90.00
#
_symmetry.space_group_name_H-M   'P 1'
#
loop_
_entity.id
_entity.type
_entity.pdbx_description
1 polymer ?
#
loop_
_entity_poly.entity_id
_entity_poly.type
_entity_poly.pdbx_seq_one_letter_code
_entity_poly.pdbx_strand_id
1 'polypeptide(L)'
;MFSKGRVLRQQINAISQSSVLDDAEIDDAQVLTLTREDLNELFPGIKNFQLRRTIMAIITDTVKDSLQPGPETFAGALKNLMHKSNDATVQDVFLNESLRAFRDVEDQLKAAQASLKPYIEVLNSLTEASSRQEKWDTEGTSSRREFPSSFQTHMISPTIEPSVRVFPLVCGQTLGTDRQILAQLKGVRESELQDCQLILVFCPVVSRAGTDTGEALKKISADKPAVLVTMHHTFHPHYVCPSFNVASSQVNIVERVNVLFHDSCHGLLMCPANENAMIKLQSVLNQYM
;
A
#
# COMPACT_ATOMS: atom_id res chain seq x y z
N MET A 1 -27.50 -23.03 -24.63
CA MET A 1 -26.83 -21.87 -23.99
C MET A 1 -25.56 -22.40 -23.35
N PHE A 2 -24.37 -21.94 -23.74
CA PHE A 2 -23.12 -22.44 -23.15
C PHE A 2 -22.97 -21.93 -21.72
N SER A 3 -22.38 -22.71 -20.82
CA SER A 3 -22.04 -22.26 -19.48
C SER A 3 -21.03 -21.12 -19.57
N LYS A 4 -21.13 -20.10 -18.69
CA LYS A 4 -20.18 -18.97 -18.66
C LYS A 4 -18.72 -19.45 -18.56
N GLY A 5 -18.50 -20.52 -17.79
CA GLY A 5 -17.20 -21.19 -17.66
C GLY A 5 -16.63 -21.71 -18.99
N ARG A 6 -17.48 -22.30 -19.85
CA ARG A 6 -17.04 -22.76 -21.19
C ARG A 6 -16.66 -21.60 -22.10
N VAL A 7 -17.42 -20.51 -22.07
CA VAL A 7 -17.10 -19.30 -22.87
C VAL A 7 -15.78 -18.70 -22.41
N LEU A 8 -15.58 -18.62 -21.10
CA LEU A 8 -14.35 -18.14 -20.49
C LEU A 8 -13.15 -19.04 -20.84
N ARG A 9 -13.30 -20.37 -20.79
CA ARG A 9 -12.28 -21.32 -21.26
C ARG A 9 -11.87 -21.02 -22.70
N GLN A 10 -12.83 -20.88 -23.60
CA GLN A 10 -12.55 -20.61 -25.02
C GLN A 10 -11.78 -19.30 -25.21
N GLN A 11 -12.12 -18.25 -24.46
CA GLN A 11 -11.38 -16.98 -24.50
C GLN A 11 -9.95 -17.14 -23.98
N ILE A 12 -9.75 -17.86 -22.87
CA ILE A 12 -8.42 -18.09 -22.31
C ILE A 12 -7.56 -18.90 -23.28
N ASN A 13 -8.08 -19.97 -23.89
CA ASN A 13 -7.34 -20.77 -24.87
C ASN A 13 -7.00 -19.95 -26.12
N ALA A 14 -7.88 -19.06 -26.58
CA ALA A 14 -7.62 -18.19 -27.72
C ALA A 14 -6.51 -17.15 -27.45
N ILE A 15 -6.50 -16.53 -26.26
CA ILE A 15 -5.53 -15.49 -25.90
C ILE A 15 -4.17 -16.10 -25.55
N SER A 16 -4.16 -17.25 -24.89
CA SER A 16 -2.94 -17.97 -24.53
C SER A 16 -2.34 -18.79 -25.67
N GLN A 17 -3.13 -19.04 -26.73
CA GLN A 17 -2.79 -19.96 -27.82
C GLN A 17 -2.32 -21.32 -27.30
N SER A 18 -2.96 -21.80 -26.23
CA SER A 18 -2.53 -22.95 -25.46
C SER A 18 -3.71 -23.81 -25.02
N SER A 19 -3.47 -25.13 -24.94
CA SER A 19 -4.38 -26.14 -24.40
C SER A 19 -4.13 -26.43 -22.92
N VAL A 20 -3.31 -25.63 -22.24
CA VAL A 20 -2.86 -25.90 -20.86
C VAL A 20 -4.01 -26.12 -19.87
N LEU A 21 -5.17 -25.49 -20.06
CA LEU A 21 -6.34 -25.74 -19.20
C LEU A 21 -6.91 -27.16 -19.37
N ASP A 22 -6.82 -27.72 -20.56
CA ASP A 22 -7.23 -29.08 -20.87
C ASP A 22 -6.16 -30.08 -20.41
N ASP A 23 -4.87 -29.74 -20.60
CA ASP A 23 -3.73 -30.55 -20.16
C ASP A 23 -3.64 -30.65 -18.62
N ALA A 24 -4.11 -29.62 -17.91
CA ALA A 24 -4.22 -29.58 -16.45
C ALA A 24 -5.54 -30.15 -15.91
N GLU A 25 -6.39 -30.73 -16.77
CA GLU A 25 -7.70 -31.31 -16.42
C GLU A 25 -8.63 -30.36 -15.64
N ILE A 26 -8.49 -29.05 -15.84
CA ILE A 26 -9.35 -28.05 -15.19
C ILE A 26 -10.73 -28.14 -15.83
N ASP A 27 -11.81 -28.09 -15.05
CA ASP A 27 -13.19 -28.09 -15.56
C ASP A 27 -13.78 -26.67 -15.76
N ASP A 28 -14.92 -26.55 -16.45
CA ASP A 28 -15.54 -25.25 -16.76
C ASP A 28 -15.93 -24.44 -15.50
N ALA A 29 -16.20 -25.09 -14.36
CA ALA A 29 -16.54 -24.41 -13.11
C ALA A 29 -15.28 -23.89 -12.41
N GLN A 30 -14.20 -24.67 -12.41
CA GLN A 30 -12.90 -24.32 -11.85
C GLN A 30 -12.23 -23.17 -12.61
N VAL A 31 -12.49 -23.04 -13.91
CA VAL A 31 -12.01 -21.89 -14.71
C VAL A 31 -12.47 -20.55 -14.12
N LEU A 32 -13.67 -20.49 -13.53
CA LEU A 32 -14.22 -19.27 -12.92
C LEU A 32 -13.56 -18.93 -11.57
N THR A 33 -12.87 -19.88 -10.95
CA THR A 33 -12.27 -19.73 -9.62
C THR A 33 -10.75 -19.70 -9.64
N LEU A 34 -10.12 -19.70 -10.83
CA LEU A 34 -8.67 -19.68 -10.94
C LEU A 34 -8.09 -18.46 -10.23
N THR A 35 -7.13 -18.73 -9.37
CA THR A 35 -6.41 -17.75 -8.59
C THR A 35 -5.18 -17.24 -9.33
N ARG A 36 -4.52 -16.23 -8.76
CA ARG A 36 -3.26 -15.73 -9.29
C ARG A 36 -2.17 -16.81 -9.26
N GLU A 37 -2.20 -17.64 -8.22
CA GLU A 37 -1.30 -18.77 -8.01
C GLU A 37 -1.51 -19.83 -9.08
N ASP A 38 -2.76 -20.25 -9.33
CA ASP A 38 -3.10 -21.21 -10.39
C ASP A 38 -2.62 -20.71 -11.76
N LEU A 39 -2.82 -19.42 -12.07
CA LEU A 39 -2.35 -18.83 -13.31
C LEU A 39 -0.81 -18.78 -13.41
N ASN A 40 -0.10 -18.66 -12.29
CA ASN A 40 1.37 -18.72 -12.27
C ASN A 40 1.90 -20.12 -12.57
N GLU A 41 1.19 -21.16 -12.13
CA GLU A 41 1.51 -22.57 -12.42
C GLU A 41 1.19 -22.94 -13.87
N LEU A 42 0.01 -22.53 -14.36
CA LEU A 42 -0.44 -22.82 -15.72
C LEU A 42 0.39 -22.06 -16.77
N PHE A 43 0.73 -20.80 -16.50
CA PHE A 43 1.46 -19.97 -17.44
C PHE A 43 2.75 -19.43 -16.81
N PRO A 44 3.78 -20.28 -16.60
CA PRO A 44 4.98 -19.91 -15.86
C PRO A 44 5.87 -18.93 -16.64
N GLY A 45 6.76 -18.24 -15.92
CA GLY A 45 7.76 -17.35 -16.50
C GLY A 45 7.33 -15.89 -16.65
N ILE A 46 8.32 -15.00 -16.67
CA ILE A 46 8.08 -13.54 -16.68
C ILE A 46 7.45 -13.04 -17.99
N LYS A 47 7.70 -13.74 -19.10
CA LYS A 47 7.16 -13.42 -20.43
C LYS A 47 5.63 -13.52 -20.45
N ASN A 48 5.05 -14.36 -19.60
CA ASN A 48 3.60 -14.58 -19.48
C ASN A 48 2.93 -13.67 -18.45
N PHE A 49 3.63 -12.70 -17.86
CA PHE A 49 3.04 -11.77 -16.89
C PHE A 49 1.81 -11.03 -17.45
N GLN A 50 1.94 -10.48 -18.66
CA GLN A 50 0.84 -9.76 -19.30
C GLN A 50 -0.34 -10.70 -19.61
N LEU A 51 -0.05 -11.92 -20.07
CA LEU A 51 -1.06 -12.94 -20.32
C LEU A 51 -1.84 -13.28 -19.04
N ARG A 52 -1.16 -13.57 -17.94
CA ARG A 52 -1.80 -13.87 -16.64
C ARG A 52 -2.63 -12.71 -16.13
N ARG A 53 -2.15 -11.48 -16.27
CA ARG A 53 -2.90 -10.27 -15.88
C ARG A 53 -4.18 -10.14 -16.69
N THR A 54 -4.10 -10.33 -18.00
CA THR A 54 -5.26 -10.30 -18.91
C THR A 54 -6.26 -11.40 -18.56
N ILE A 55 -5.80 -12.64 -18.36
CA ILE A 55 -6.67 -13.76 -17.96
C ILE A 55 -7.38 -13.43 -16.62
N MET A 56 -6.64 -12.98 -15.61
CA MET A 56 -7.22 -12.61 -14.31
C MET A 56 -8.28 -11.51 -14.43
N ALA A 57 -8.05 -10.51 -15.29
CA ALA A 57 -9.02 -9.44 -15.54
C ALA A 57 -10.32 -9.99 -16.16
N ILE A 58 -10.22 -10.88 -17.15
CA ILE A 58 -11.39 -11.49 -17.82
C ILE A 58 -12.17 -12.39 -16.84
N ILE A 59 -11.47 -13.18 -16.01
CA ILE A 59 -12.11 -13.99 -14.96
C ILE A 59 -12.85 -13.07 -13.99
N THR A 60 -12.19 -12.01 -13.51
CA THR A 60 -12.79 -11.05 -12.57
C THR A 60 -14.01 -10.36 -13.17
N ASP A 61 -13.97 -9.97 -14.44
CA ASP A 61 -15.09 -9.32 -15.12
C ASP A 61 -16.28 -10.28 -15.31
N THR A 62 -16.00 -11.52 -15.72
CA THR A 62 -17.01 -12.59 -15.86
C THR A 62 -17.68 -12.94 -14.53
N VAL A 63 -16.92 -12.93 -13.44
CA VAL A 63 -17.39 -13.17 -12.08
C VAL A 63 -18.14 -11.94 -11.53
N LYS A 64 -17.69 -10.73 -11.86
CA LYS A 64 -18.33 -9.46 -11.48
C LYS A 64 -19.71 -9.30 -12.14
N ASP A 65 -19.85 -9.69 -13.41
CA ASP A 65 -21.13 -9.83 -14.12
C ASP A 65 -22.06 -10.85 -13.47
N SER A 66 -21.54 -11.72 -12.59
CA SER A 66 -22.32 -12.72 -11.86
C SER A 66 -22.61 -12.30 -10.40
N LEU A 67 -21.95 -11.27 -9.87
CA LEU A 67 -21.98 -10.87 -8.46
C LEU A 67 -22.75 -9.58 -8.16
N GLN A 68 -23.19 -8.81 -9.16
CA GLN A 68 -24.08 -7.69 -8.91
C GLN A 68 -25.53 -8.20 -8.86
N PRO A 69 -26.23 -8.19 -7.70
CA PRO A 69 -27.68 -8.31 -7.70
C PRO A 69 -28.23 -7.08 -8.43
N GLY A 70 -28.47 -7.21 -9.72
CA GLY A 70 -29.01 -6.14 -10.56
C GLY A 70 -30.41 -5.72 -10.11
N PRO A 71 -30.95 -4.62 -10.68
CA PRO A 71 -32.30 -4.15 -10.39
C PRO A 71 -33.36 -5.24 -10.57
N GLU A 72 -33.13 -6.21 -11.46
CA GLU A 72 -33.97 -7.39 -11.69
C GLU A 72 -34.00 -8.36 -10.49
N THR A 73 -32.85 -8.57 -9.82
CA THR A 73 -32.75 -9.43 -8.63
C THR A 73 -33.43 -8.75 -7.44
N PHE A 74 -33.24 -7.44 -7.29
CA PHE A 74 -33.93 -6.64 -6.30
C PHE A 74 -35.45 -6.62 -6.54
N ALA A 75 -35.89 -6.38 -7.78
CA ALA A 75 -37.29 -6.41 -8.18
C ALA A 75 -37.93 -7.79 -7.92
N GLY A 76 -37.21 -8.87 -8.22
CA GLY A 76 -37.65 -10.24 -7.90
C GLY A 76 -37.79 -10.48 -6.40
N ALA A 77 -36.83 -10.03 -5.59
CA ALA A 77 -36.89 -10.13 -4.13
C ALA A 77 -38.06 -9.31 -3.54
N LEU A 78 -38.26 -8.09 -4.04
CA LEU A 78 -39.35 -7.21 -3.64
C LEU A 78 -40.71 -7.84 -3.98
N LYS A 79 -40.85 -8.37 -5.20
CA LYS A 79 -42.06 -9.07 -5.65
C LYS A 79 -42.36 -10.30 -4.80
N ASN A 80 -41.35 -11.07 -4.42
CA ASN A 80 -41.52 -12.21 -3.52
C ASN A 80 -41.94 -11.80 -2.10
N LEU A 81 -41.45 -10.67 -1.60
CA LEU A 81 -41.84 -10.13 -0.30
C LEU A 81 -43.27 -9.60 -0.34
N MET A 82 -43.63 -8.92 -1.43
CA MET A 82 -44.97 -8.43 -1.75
C MET A 82 -46.00 -9.56 -1.81
N HIS A 83 -45.68 -10.71 -2.42
CA HIS A 83 -46.59 -11.86 -2.45
C HIS A 83 -46.83 -12.53 -1.09
N LYS A 84 -46.04 -12.21 -0.05
CA LYS A 84 -46.23 -12.73 1.32
C LYS A 84 -47.18 -11.89 2.16
N SER A 85 -47.51 -10.66 1.74
CA SER A 85 -48.44 -9.76 2.42
C SER A 85 -49.69 -9.56 1.55
N ASN A 86 -50.88 -9.89 2.06
CA ASN A 86 -52.14 -9.74 1.31
C ASN A 86 -52.79 -8.35 1.50
N ASP A 87 -52.18 -7.45 2.28
CA ASP A 87 -52.70 -6.11 2.55
C ASP A 87 -52.04 -5.06 1.65
N ALA A 88 -52.84 -4.50 0.75
CA ALA A 88 -52.42 -3.49 -0.21
C ALA A 88 -51.94 -2.18 0.44
N THR A 89 -52.44 -1.85 1.64
CA THR A 89 -52.03 -0.62 2.34
C THR A 89 -50.65 -0.76 2.97
N VAL A 90 -50.35 -1.92 3.57
CA VAL A 90 -49.03 -2.22 4.14
C VAL A 90 -47.96 -2.28 3.03
N GLN A 91 -48.34 -2.80 1.87
CA GLN A 91 -47.47 -2.89 0.70
C GLN A 91 -47.11 -1.51 0.14
N ASP A 92 -48.08 -0.60 0.04
CA ASP A 92 -47.87 0.78 -0.42
C ASP A 92 -46.98 1.57 0.54
N VAL A 93 -47.22 1.44 1.86
CA VAL A 93 -46.38 2.08 2.89
C VAL A 93 -44.92 1.58 2.81
N PHE A 94 -44.72 0.26 2.70
CA PHE A 94 -43.38 -0.33 2.63
C PHE A 94 -42.59 0.12 1.39
N LEU A 95 -43.24 0.21 0.22
CA LEU A 95 -42.61 0.69 -1.01
C LEU A 95 -42.22 2.16 -0.90
N ASN A 96 -43.12 2.99 -0.37
CA ASN A 96 -42.88 4.42 -0.20
C ASN A 96 -41.76 4.70 0.82
N GLU A 97 -41.68 3.95 1.92
CA GLU A 97 -40.58 4.05 2.88
C GLU A 97 -39.25 3.58 2.30
N SER A 98 -39.25 2.46 1.58
CA SER A 98 -38.04 1.95 0.91
C SER A 98 -37.51 2.97 -0.10
N LEU A 99 -38.40 3.53 -0.93
CA LEU A 99 -38.07 4.55 -1.91
C LEU A 99 -37.52 5.82 -1.24
N ARG A 100 -38.13 6.26 -0.13
CA ARG A 100 -37.61 7.40 0.64
C ARG A 100 -36.19 7.11 1.16
N ALA A 101 -35.96 5.95 1.76
CA ALA A 101 -34.64 5.59 2.27
C ALA A 101 -33.58 5.57 1.17
N PHE A 102 -33.89 5.06 -0.02
CA PHE A 102 -32.96 5.09 -1.15
C PHE A 102 -32.67 6.51 -1.65
N ARG A 103 -33.68 7.39 -1.71
CA ARG A 103 -33.47 8.81 -2.05
C ARG A 103 -32.62 9.53 -1.02
N ASP A 104 -32.86 9.29 0.27
CA ASP A 104 -32.07 9.91 1.34
C ASP A 104 -30.59 9.50 1.24
N VAL A 105 -30.32 8.21 0.93
CA VAL A 105 -28.95 7.73 0.68
C VAL A 105 -28.35 8.35 -0.58
N GLU A 106 -29.12 8.46 -1.66
CA GLU A 106 -28.69 9.11 -2.90
C GLU A 106 -28.30 10.58 -2.65
N ASP A 107 -29.12 11.32 -1.91
CA ASP A 107 -28.86 12.72 -1.58
C ASP A 107 -27.66 12.87 -0.64
N GLN A 108 -27.49 11.97 0.34
CA GLN A 108 -26.29 11.93 1.19
C GLN A 108 -25.02 11.67 0.36
N LEU A 109 -25.07 10.76 -0.60
CA LEU A 109 -23.93 10.48 -1.47
C LEU A 109 -23.60 11.66 -2.36
N LYS A 110 -24.60 12.34 -2.94
CA LYS A 110 -24.40 13.58 -3.70
C LYS A 110 -23.80 14.69 -2.84
N ALA A 111 -24.27 14.84 -1.60
CA ALA A 111 -23.73 15.82 -0.67
C ALA A 111 -22.26 15.52 -0.29
N ALA A 112 -21.93 14.26 -0.02
CA ALA A 112 -20.56 13.82 0.23
C ALA A 112 -19.66 14.02 -1.01
N GLN A 113 -20.16 13.72 -2.20
CA GLN A 113 -19.44 13.99 -3.44
C GLN A 113 -19.19 15.49 -3.63
N ALA A 114 -20.19 16.33 -3.36
CA ALA A 114 -20.07 17.78 -3.46
C ALA A 114 -19.06 18.34 -2.43
N SER A 115 -19.03 17.82 -1.21
CA SER A 115 -18.10 18.26 -0.17
C SER A 115 -16.65 17.85 -0.45
N LEU A 116 -16.44 16.70 -1.11
CA LEU A 116 -15.11 16.22 -1.50
C LEU A 116 -14.53 16.93 -2.73
N LYS A 117 -15.39 17.42 -3.62
CA LYS A 117 -15.00 18.00 -4.92
C LYS A 117 -13.94 19.12 -4.83
N PRO A 118 -14.03 20.10 -3.90
CA PRO A 118 -13.01 21.16 -3.80
C PRO A 118 -11.62 20.63 -3.42
N TYR A 119 -11.55 19.61 -2.55
CA TYR A 119 -10.27 19.01 -2.15
C TYR A 119 -9.60 18.29 -3.33
N ILE A 120 -10.39 17.58 -4.13
CA ILE A 120 -9.90 16.93 -5.35
C ILE A 120 -9.34 17.97 -6.33
N GLU A 121 -10.01 19.11 -6.47
CA GLU A 121 -9.58 20.20 -7.36
C GLU A 121 -8.28 20.88 -6.90
N VAL A 122 -8.11 21.07 -5.58
CA VAL A 122 -6.85 21.58 -4.99
C VAL A 122 -5.71 20.61 -5.24
N LEU A 123 -5.94 19.30 -5.00
CA LEU A 123 -4.91 18.27 -5.22
C LEU A 123 -4.50 18.19 -6.69
N ASN A 124 -5.46 18.29 -7.62
CA ASN A 124 -5.16 18.35 -9.05
C ASN A 124 -4.36 19.60 -9.41
N SER A 125 -4.73 20.78 -8.88
CA SER A 125 -4.00 22.03 -9.13
C SER A 125 -2.56 21.99 -8.62
N LEU A 126 -2.31 21.38 -7.46
CA LEU A 126 -0.96 21.18 -6.91
C LEU A 126 -0.15 20.19 -7.76
N THR A 127 -0.79 19.14 -8.25
CA THR A 127 -0.16 18.17 -9.16
C THR A 127 0.25 18.84 -10.48
N GLU A 128 -0.62 19.69 -11.04
CA GLU A 128 -0.37 20.46 -12.26
C GLU A 128 0.62 21.62 -12.09
N ALA A 129 0.80 22.13 -10.86
CA ALA A 129 1.83 23.11 -10.54
C ALA A 129 3.20 22.44 -10.41
N SER A 130 3.25 21.26 -9.78
CA SER A 130 4.48 20.45 -9.65
C SER A 130 5.05 20.06 -11.00
N SER A 131 4.20 19.70 -11.97
CA SER A 131 4.63 19.34 -13.33
C SER A 131 5.09 20.53 -14.19
N ARG A 132 4.75 21.77 -13.81
CA ARG A 132 5.26 22.99 -14.48
C ARG A 132 6.61 23.45 -13.91
N GLN A 133 6.89 23.17 -12.64
CA GLN A 133 8.13 23.58 -11.98
C GLN A 133 9.35 22.76 -12.44
N GLU A 134 9.15 21.50 -12.86
CA GLU A 134 10.22 20.64 -13.40
C GLU A 134 10.80 21.12 -14.76
N LYS A 135 10.26 22.19 -15.35
CA LYS A 135 10.69 22.71 -16.66
C LYS A 135 11.70 23.87 -16.59
N TRP A 136 12.08 24.38 -15.41
CA TRP A 136 13.00 25.53 -15.30
C TRP A 136 14.39 25.25 -14.71
N ASP A 137 14.67 24.06 -14.18
CA ASP A 137 15.99 23.77 -13.59
C ASP A 137 16.91 23.03 -14.58
N THR A 138 17.02 23.52 -15.81
CA THR A 138 18.01 23.02 -16.76
C THR A 138 18.61 24.15 -17.59
N GLU A 139 19.31 25.09 -16.96
CA GLU A 139 20.35 25.85 -17.67
C GLU A 139 21.32 26.60 -16.72
N GLY A 140 22.59 26.18 -16.75
CA GLY A 140 23.77 26.99 -16.41
C GLY A 140 24.11 27.14 -14.92
N THR A 141 25.35 26.99 -14.45
CA THR A 141 26.64 27.09 -15.12
C THR A 141 27.75 26.45 -14.28
N SER A 142 28.69 25.84 -15.00
CA SER A 142 30.00 25.39 -14.57
C SER A 142 30.86 26.55 -14.05
N SER A 143 31.58 26.34 -12.95
CA SER A 143 32.93 26.88 -12.79
C SER A 143 33.76 26.12 -11.74
N ARG A 144 34.68 25.33 -12.30
CA ARG A 144 35.95 24.88 -11.73
C ARG A 144 36.72 26.04 -11.08
N ARG A 145 37.28 25.84 -9.88
CA ARG A 145 38.56 26.43 -9.47
C ARG A 145 39.22 25.62 -8.34
N GLU A 146 40.54 25.55 -8.44
CA GLU A 146 41.47 24.65 -7.75
C GLU A 146 41.79 25.09 -6.30
N PHE A 147 42.30 24.12 -5.53
CA PHE A 147 42.87 24.26 -4.19
C PHE A 147 44.02 25.28 -4.10
N PRO A 148 44.36 25.73 -2.88
CA PRO A 148 45.61 25.23 -2.33
C PRO A 148 45.54 24.78 -0.86
N SER A 149 46.41 23.82 -0.56
CA SER A 149 46.64 23.25 0.77
C SER A 149 47.30 24.24 1.72
N SER A 150 46.96 24.19 3.00
CA SER A 150 47.95 24.27 4.07
C SER A 150 47.41 23.63 5.36
N PHE A 151 48.31 22.89 6.00
CA PHE A 151 48.14 22.11 7.22
C PHE A 151 47.80 22.98 8.43
N GLN A 152 46.94 22.47 9.31
CA GLN A 152 47.07 22.70 10.74
C GLN A 152 46.48 21.54 11.53
N THR A 153 47.38 20.82 12.19
CA THR A 153 47.13 19.81 13.21
C THR A 153 46.64 20.53 14.46
N HIS A 154 45.39 20.31 14.86
CA HIS A 154 44.93 20.61 16.21
C HIS A 154 44.23 19.38 16.78
N MET A 155 44.75 18.92 17.91
CA MET A 155 44.21 17.86 18.75
C MET A 155 42.82 18.30 19.23
N ILE A 156 41.78 17.61 18.77
CA ILE A 156 40.39 17.86 19.20
C ILE A 156 40.10 16.87 20.34
N SER A 157 40.06 17.39 21.56
CA SER A 157 39.31 16.83 22.70
C SER A 157 37.93 16.38 22.21
N PRO A 158 37.34 15.26 22.68
CA PRO A 158 36.07 14.78 22.13
C PRO A 158 34.98 15.81 22.35
N THR A 159 34.72 16.61 21.31
CA THR A 159 33.51 17.41 21.18
C THR A 159 32.38 16.40 21.15
N ILE A 160 31.59 16.34 22.22
CA ILE A 160 30.40 15.49 22.28
C ILE A 160 29.43 16.08 21.25
N GLU A 161 29.48 15.61 20.01
CA GLU A 161 28.43 15.91 19.06
C GLU A 161 27.10 15.40 19.65
N PRO A 162 26.02 16.21 19.61
CA PRO A 162 24.72 15.78 20.11
C PRO A 162 24.32 14.51 19.35
N SER A 163 24.02 13.45 20.11
CA SER A 163 23.65 12.15 19.55
C SER A 163 22.48 11.56 20.32
N VAL A 164 21.51 11.03 19.58
CA VAL A 164 20.31 10.38 20.10
C VAL A 164 20.63 8.92 20.39
N ARG A 165 20.35 8.47 21.61
CA ARG A 165 20.45 7.06 21.96
C ARG A 165 19.24 6.30 21.43
N VAL A 166 19.48 5.42 20.46
CA VAL A 166 18.43 4.68 19.74
C VAL A 166 18.51 3.20 20.08
N PHE A 167 17.38 2.56 20.33
CA PHE A 167 17.28 1.10 20.38
C PHE A 167 16.62 0.57 19.09
N PRO A 168 17.35 -0.19 18.25
CA PRO A 168 16.79 -0.78 17.05
C PRO A 168 16.04 -2.08 17.39
N LEU A 169 14.71 -2.05 17.34
CA LEU A 169 13.85 -3.22 17.55
C LEU A 169 13.52 -3.87 16.20
N VAL A 170 14.19 -4.96 15.88
CA VAL A 170 13.97 -5.69 14.62
C VAL A 170 12.92 -6.78 14.79
N CYS A 171 11.79 -6.66 14.08
CA CYS A 171 10.62 -7.52 14.22
C CYS A 171 10.51 -8.61 13.14
N GLY A 172 11.55 -8.86 12.36
CA GLY A 172 11.58 -9.93 11.35
C GLY A 172 12.86 -9.89 10.51
N GLN A 173 12.83 -10.58 9.36
CA GLN A 173 13.95 -10.63 8.41
C GLN A 173 14.03 -9.32 7.60
N THR A 174 15.09 -8.54 7.81
CA THR A 174 15.31 -7.22 7.15
C THR A 174 16.41 -7.25 6.09
N LEU A 175 17.13 -8.37 5.97
CA LEU A 175 18.27 -8.54 5.07
C LEU A 175 19.38 -7.48 5.26
N GLY A 176 19.55 -6.98 6.49
CA GLY A 176 20.54 -5.94 6.82
C GLY A 176 20.12 -4.52 6.47
N THR A 177 18.93 -4.33 5.90
CA THR A 177 18.39 -3.01 5.53
C THR A 177 18.18 -2.11 6.75
N ASP A 178 17.85 -2.69 7.91
CA ASP A 178 17.78 -2.00 9.20
C ASP A 178 19.11 -1.31 9.55
N ARG A 179 20.23 -2.04 9.42
CA ARG A 179 21.57 -1.49 9.64
C ARG A 179 21.95 -0.46 8.59
N GLN A 180 21.56 -0.69 7.34
CA GLN A 180 21.77 0.28 6.25
C GLN A 180 21.06 1.60 6.54
N ILE A 181 19.82 1.55 7.04
CA ILE A 181 19.07 2.74 7.45
C ILE A 181 19.78 3.44 8.62
N LEU A 182 20.14 2.71 9.68
CA LEU A 182 20.83 3.28 10.84
C LEU A 182 22.15 3.99 10.45
N ALA A 183 22.95 3.36 9.58
CA ALA A 183 24.23 3.91 9.13
C ALA A 183 24.09 5.20 8.29
N GLN A 184 22.94 5.44 7.67
CA GLN A 184 22.67 6.66 6.91
C GLN A 184 22.14 7.81 7.78
N LEU A 185 21.66 7.53 9.00
CA LEU A 185 21.14 8.53 9.93
C LEU A 185 22.29 9.19 10.69
N LYS A 186 22.27 10.53 10.76
CA LYS A 186 23.29 11.31 11.47
C LYS A 186 22.90 11.49 12.93
N GLY A 187 23.91 11.50 13.81
CA GLY A 187 23.72 11.71 15.24
C GLY A 187 23.05 10.53 15.94
N VAL A 188 23.07 9.32 15.37
CA VAL A 188 22.54 8.12 16.03
C VAL A 188 23.62 7.42 16.83
N ARG A 189 23.32 7.10 18.09
CA ARG A 189 24.10 6.18 18.92
C ARG A 189 23.22 4.99 19.28
N GLU A 190 23.54 3.82 18.78
CA GLU A 190 22.84 2.60 19.20
C GLU A 190 23.03 2.36 20.71
N SER A 191 21.99 1.90 21.38
CA SER A 191 21.92 1.72 22.82
C SER A 191 20.96 0.60 23.18
N GLU A 192 21.07 0.08 24.38
CA GLU A 192 20.12 -0.90 24.93
C GLU A 192 18.76 -0.26 25.23
N LEU A 193 17.71 -1.08 25.24
CA LEU A 193 16.34 -0.65 25.49
C LEU A 193 16.19 0.18 26.76
N GLN A 194 16.97 -0.07 27.81
CA GLN A 194 16.88 0.67 29.08
C GLN A 194 17.43 2.09 29.00
N ASP A 195 18.46 2.33 28.19
CA ASP A 195 19.14 3.63 28.09
C ASP A 195 18.76 4.42 26.82
N CYS A 196 17.98 3.83 25.92
CA CYS A 196 17.55 4.56 24.72
C CYS A 196 16.58 5.70 25.03
N GLN A 197 16.68 6.76 24.23
CA GLN A 197 15.72 7.87 24.20
C GLN A 197 14.59 7.59 23.19
N LEU A 198 14.90 6.87 22.10
CA LEU A 198 13.97 6.57 21.02
C LEU A 198 14.11 5.11 20.60
N ILE A 199 12.99 4.44 20.31
CA ILE A 199 12.98 3.11 19.71
C ILE A 199 12.74 3.23 18.19
N LEU A 200 13.60 2.63 17.37
CA LEU A 200 13.33 2.46 15.94
C LEU A 200 12.87 1.03 15.70
N VAL A 201 11.59 0.86 15.37
CA VAL A 201 10.97 -0.45 15.18
C VAL A 201 11.00 -0.81 13.70
N PHE A 202 11.83 -1.78 13.33
CA PHE A 202 11.91 -2.29 11.95
C PHE A 202 10.92 -3.45 11.78
N CYS A 203 9.86 -3.19 11.02
CA CYS A 203 8.77 -4.14 10.80
C CYS A 203 8.70 -4.53 9.32
N PRO A 204 9.44 -5.56 8.87
CA PRO A 204 9.28 -6.10 7.54
C PRO A 204 7.90 -6.75 7.36
N VAL A 205 7.24 -6.45 6.25
CA VAL A 205 5.96 -7.03 5.87
C VAL A 205 6.21 -8.41 5.25
N VAL A 206 5.74 -9.45 5.93
CA VAL A 206 5.90 -10.85 5.52
C VAL A 206 4.56 -11.45 5.12
N SER A 207 3.50 -11.13 5.86
CA SER A 207 2.15 -11.64 5.61
C SER A 207 1.26 -10.54 5.05
N ARG A 208 0.89 -9.58 5.89
CA ARG A 208 0.06 -8.42 5.60
C ARG A 208 0.49 -7.30 6.54
N ALA A 209 0.62 -6.09 6.00
CA ALA A 209 1.13 -4.92 6.74
C ALA A 209 0.45 -4.74 8.11
N GLY A 210 -0.88 -4.90 8.19
CA GLY A 210 -1.62 -4.77 9.44
C GLY A 210 -1.31 -5.83 10.49
N THR A 211 -1.22 -7.09 10.09
CA THR A 211 -0.94 -8.21 11.00
C THR A 211 0.49 -8.10 11.53
N ASP A 212 1.45 -7.90 10.64
CA ASP A 212 2.87 -7.83 11.02
C ASP A 212 3.12 -6.59 11.89
N THR A 213 2.51 -5.46 11.55
CA THR A 213 2.53 -4.24 12.37
C THR A 213 1.94 -4.51 13.76
N GLY A 214 0.78 -5.17 13.84
CA GLY A 214 0.15 -5.52 15.12
C GLY A 214 1.06 -6.37 16.01
N GLU A 215 1.79 -7.33 15.45
CA GLU A 215 2.75 -8.15 16.20
C GLU A 215 4.01 -7.37 16.60
N ALA A 216 4.52 -6.49 15.74
CA ALA A 216 5.66 -5.63 16.06
C ALA A 216 5.32 -4.68 17.22
N LEU A 217 4.13 -4.09 17.17
CA LEU A 217 3.63 -3.14 18.15
C LEU A 217 3.49 -3.74 19.55
N LYS A 218 3.21 -5.05 19.69
CA LYS A 218 3.17 -5.75 20.99
C LYS A 218 4.53 -5.85 21.68
N LYS A 219 5.63 -5.68 20.94
CA LYS A 219 7.01 -5.79 21.45
C LYS A 219 7.59 -4.47 21.95
N ILE A 220 6.85 -3.36 21.78
CA ILE A 220 7.30 -2.02 22.15
C ILE A 220 7.00 -1.78 23.63
N SER A 221 7.97 -1.23 24.36
CA SER A 221 7.76 -0.76 25.73
C SER A 221 6.90 0.52 25.74
N ALA A 222 5.81 0.53 26.50
CA ALA A 222 4.81 1.61 26.45
C ALA A 222 5.30 2.97 26.98
N ASP A 223 6.44 3.01 27.67
CA ASP A 223 7.02 4.19 28.31
C ASP A 223 7.99 5.00 27.42
N LYS A 224 8.44 4.42 26.30
CA LYS A 224 9.43 5.07 25.41
C LYS A 224 8.83 5.44 24.06
N PRO A 225 9.17 6.62 23.51
CA PRO A 225 8.72 7.00 22.18
C PRO A 225 9.34 6.08 21.14
N ALA A 226 8.55 5.74 20.12
CA ALA A 226 8.94 4.80 19.08
C ALA A 226 8.55 5.32 17.68
N VAL A 227 9.43 5.08 16.72
CA VAL A 227 9.13 5.25 15.29
C VAL A 227 8.92 3.87 14.69
N LEU A 228 7.78 3.67 14.05
CA LEU A 228 7.51 2.44 13.30
C LEU A 228 8.01 2.59 11.87
N VAL A 229 8.96 1.75 11.48
CA VAL A 229 9.50 1.63 10.13
C VAL A 229 8.93 0.37 9.48
N THR A 230 7.86 0.51 8.72
CA THR A 230 7.24 -0.60 7.98
C THR A 230 8.01 -0.83 6.68
N MET A 231 8.58 -2.03 6.52
CA MET A 231 9.49 -2.34 5.41
C MET A 231 8.79 -3.26 4.41
N HIS A 232 8.55 -2.78 3.19
CA HIS A 232 7.86 -3.52 2.14
C HIS A 232 8.89 -4.19 1.23
N HIS A 233 8.87 -5.52 1.16
CA HIS A 233 9.74 -6.27 0.27
C HIS A 233 9.23 -6.17 -1.17
N THR A 234 9.80 -5.26 -1.95
CA THR A 234 9.35 -4.98 -3.33
C THR A 234 10.47 -4.37 -4.16
N PHE A 235 10.57 -4.80 -5.41
CA PHE A 235 11.47 -4.16 -6.38
C PHE A 235 10.80 -3.00 -7.12
N HIS A 236 9.54 -2.67 -6.83
CA HIS A 236 8.80 -1.60 -7.51
C HIS A 236 9.02 -0.24 -6.82
N PRO A 237 9.75 0.71 -7.44
CA PRO A 237 10.09 1.99 -6.79
C PRO A 237 8.90 2.94 -6.59
N HIS A 238 7.77 2.68 -7.27
CA HIS A 238 6.53 3.45 -7.15
C HIS A 238 5.45 2.69 -6.38
N TYR A 239 5.84 1.69 -5.59
CA TYR A 239 4.90 0.95 -4.76
C TYR A 239 4.18 1.89 -3.78
N VAL A 240 2.86 1.98 -3.94
CA VAL A 240 2.01 2.75 -3.03
C VAL A 240 1.79 1.91 -1.78
N CYS A 241 2.44 2.32 -0.69
CA CYS A 241 2.32 1.65 0.59
C CYS A 241 0.87 1.78 1.12
N PRO A 242 0.19 0.69 1.48
CA PRO A 242 -1.14 0.76 2.06
C PRO A 242 -1.12 1.64 3.32
N SER A 243 -1.98 2.65 3.35
CA SER A 243 -2.18 3.47 4.55
C SER A 243 -2.86 2.62 5.62
N PHE A 244 -2.08 2.15 6.59
CA PHE A 244 -2.62 1.40 7.71
C PHE A 244 -3.01 2.35 8.83
N ASN A 245 -4.31 2.61 8.96
CA ASN A 245 -4.88 3.24 10.14
C ASN A 245 -4.98 2.20 11.25
N VAL A 246 -3.84 1.87 11.88
CA VAL A 246 -3.90 1.25 13.21
C VAL A 246 -4.54 2.30 14.11
N ALA A 247 -5.70 1.99 14.67
CA ALA A 247 -6.40 2.86 15.59
C ALA A 247 -5.41 3.49 16.58
N SER A 248 -5.58 4.79 16.83
CA SER A 248 -4.80 5.74 17.66
C SER A 248 -4.48 5.32 19.11
N SER A 249 -4.64 4.04 19.43
CA SER A 249 -4.52 3.43 20.76
C SER A 249 -3.09 3.26 21.28
N GLN A 250 -2.05 3.33 20.44
CA GLN A 250 -0.66 3.30 20.92
C GLN A 250 -0.04 4.69 20.97
N VAL A 251 -0.14 5.27 22.17
CA VAL A 251 0.21 6.64 22.53
C VAL A 251 1.69 6.96 22.31
N ASN A 252 2.57 5.95 22.30
CA ASN A 252 4.02 6.15 22.22
C ASN A 252 4.61 6.05 20.79
N ILE A 253 3.79 5.82 19.75
CA ILE A 253 4.28 5.89 18.36
C ILE A 253 4.28 7.36 17.90
N VAL A 254 5.47 7.96 17.85
CA VAL A 254 5.64 9.38 17.47
C VAL A 254 5.65 9.58 15.96
N GLU A 255 6.04 8.54 15.20
CA GLU A 255 6.07 8.62 13.74
C GLU A 255 5.92 7.24 13.08
N ARG A 256 5.33 7.23 11.87
CA ARG A 256 5.23 6.07 11.00
C ARG A 256 5.90 6.37 9.66
N VAL A 257 6.80 5.47 9.26
CA VAL A 257 7.60 5.56 8.05
C VAL A 257 7.45 4.26 7.28
N ASN A 258 7.23 4.35 5.97
CA ASN A 258 7.28 3.19 5.08
C ASN A 258 8.58 3.25 4.29
N VAL A 259 9.24 2.11 4.15
CA VAL A 259 10.44 1.95 3.31
C VAL A 259 10.26 0.77 2.37
N LEU A 260 10.87 0.85 1.19
CA LEU A 260 10.89 -0.21 0.19
C LEU A 260 12.27 -0.85 0.17
N PHE A 261 12.34 -2.18 0.25
CA PHE A 261 13.61 -2.90 0.19
C PHE A 261 13.49 -4.17 -0.64
N HIS A 262 14.61 -4.65 -1.18
CA HIS A 262 14.64 -5.89 -1.94
C HIS A 262 16.05 -6.51 -1.90
N ASP A 263 16.12 -7.84 -1.93
CA ASP A 263 17.38 -8.59 -1.93
C ASP A 263 18.28 -8.24 -3.14
N SER A 264 17.68 -8.09 -4.31
CA SER A 264 18.35 -7.89 -5.61
C SER A 264 19.03 -6.52 -5.75
N CYS A 265 18.67 -5.54 -4.92
CA CYS A 265 19.34 -4.23 -4.85
C CYS A 265 20.15 -4.05 -3.55
N HIS A 266 20.44 -5.15 -2.86
CA HIS A 266 21.17 -5.16 -1.60
C HIS A 266 20.55 -4.29 -0.49
N GLY A 267 19.21 -4.32 -0.37
CA GLY A 267 18.48 -3.66 0.70
C GLY A 267 17.61 -2.51 0.21
N LEU A 268 17.77 -1.32 0.80
CA LEU A 268 16.94 -0.14 0.58
C LEU A 268 16.96 0.30 -0.89
N LEU A 269 15.79 0.48 -1.51
CA LEU A 269 15.70 0.97 -2.88
C LEU A 269 16.15 2.43 -2.98
N MET A 270 16.84 2.77 -4.08
CA MET A 270 17.11 4.14 -4.47
C MET A 270 15.88 4.72 -5.18
N CYS A 271 14.98 5.34 -4.42
CA CYS A 271 13.76 5.94 -4.95
C CYS A 271 13.27 7.12 -4.11
N PRO A 272 12.44 8.02 -4.69
CA PRO A 272 11.91 9.19 -3.97
C PRO A 272 11.14 8.83 -2.68
N ALA A 273 10.46 7.68 -2.66
CA ALA A 273 9.75 7.23 -1.46
C ALA A 273 10.70 6.98 -0.28
N ASN A 274 11.85 6.34 -0.53
CA ASN A 274 12.85 6.07 0.50
C ASN A 274 13.66 7.32 0.85
N GLU A 275 13.94 8.20 -0.11
CA GLU A 275 14.56 9.50 0.18
C GLU A 275 13.71 10.31 1.16
N ASN A 276 12.40 10.41 0.90
CA ASN A 276 11.44 11.05 1.80
C ASN A 276 11.34 10.34 3.15
N ALA A 277 11.37 9.00 3.17
CA ALA A 277 11.39 8.22 4.40
C ALA A 277 12.62 8.53 5.27
N MET A 278 13.81 8.62 4.66
CA MET A 278 15.06 8.96 5.35
C MET A 278 15.06 10.40 5.87
N ILE A 279 14.55 11.37 5.09
CA ILE A 279 14.36 12.75 5.54
C ILE A 279 13.44 12.79 6.77
N LYS A 280 12.35 12.03 6.74
CA LYS A 280 11.39 11.95 7.84
C LYS A 280 12.01 11.33 9.10
N LEU A 281 12.76 10.24 8.96
CA LEU A 281 13.49 9.62 10.07
C LEU A 281 14.51 10.59 10.68
N GLN A 282 15.28 11.29 9.85
CA GLN A 282 16.24 12.30 10.33
C GLN A 282 15.54 13.45 11.04
N SER A 283 14.40 13.92 10.51
CA SER A 283 13.60 14.99 11.13
C SER A 283 13.13 14.60 12.53
N VAL A 284 12.67 13.36 12.72
CA VAL A 284 12.30 12.87 14.06
C VAL A 284 13.52 12.83 14.97
N LEU A 285 14.65 12.28 14.53
CA LEU A 285 15.87 12.24 15.35
C LEU A 285 16.33 13.63 15.80
N ASN A 286 16.24 14.63 14.92
CA ASN A 286 16.60 16.00 15.25
C ASN A 286 15.75 16.61 16.39
N GLN A 287 14.58 16.05 16.70
CA GLN A 287 13.76 16.48 17.83
C GLN A 287 14.28 15.97 19.19
N TYR A 288 15.21 15.00 19.18
CA TYR A 288 15.80 14.37 20.37
C TYR A 288 17.30 14.67 20.52
N MET A 289 17.90 15.44 19.61
CA MET A 289 19.29 15.93 19.69
C MET A 289 19.40 17.17 20.55
#